data_AF-A0A7K5M809-F1
#
_entry.id   AF-A0A7K5M809-F1
#
_cell.length_a   1.000
_cell.length_b   1.000
_cell.length_c   1.000
_cell.angle_alpha   90.00
_cell.angle_beta   90.00
_cell.angle_gamma   90.00
#
_symmetry.space_group_name_H-M   'P 1'
#
loop_
_entity.id
_entity.type
_entity.pdbx_description
1 polymer ?
#
loop_
_entity_poly.entity_id
_entity_poly.type
_entity_poly.pdbx_seq_one_letter_code
_entity_poly.pdbx_strand_id
1 'polypeptide(L)'
;KQAITTGGVTYREQPWHKECFVCTACKKQLSGQRFTSRDEFAYCLSCFCNLYAKKCAGCTNPISGLGGTKYISFEERQWHNDCFNCKKCSLSLVGRGFLTERDDILCPECGKDI
;
A
#
# COMPACT_ATOMS: atom_id res chain seq x y z
N LYS A 1 -4.48 36.70 1.98
CA LYS A 1 -4.58 35.90 3.22
C LYS A 1 -6.00 36.10 3.77
N GLN A 2 -6.83 35.06 3.78
CA GLN A 2 -8.20 35.12 4.32
C GLN A 2 -8.22 34.55 5.74
N ALA A 3 -9.06 35.10 6.62
CA ALA A 3 -9.20 34.65 8.00
C ALA A 3 -10.06 33.38 8.08
N ILE A 4 -9.66 32.43 8.94
CA ILE A 4 -10.41 31.20 9.17
C ILE A 4 -11.52 31.54 10.18
N THR A 5 -12.70 31.88 9.67
CA THR A 5 -13.79 32.41 10.49
C THR A 5 -14.64 31.33 11.16
N THR A 6 -14.73 30.10 10.61
CA THR A 6 -15.45 28.98 11.25
C THR A 6 -15.02 27.62 10.69
N GLY A 7 -14.73 26.67 11.58
CA GLY A 7 -14.66 25.25 11.23
C GLY A 7 -13.43 24.81 10.42
N GLY A 8 -12.26 25.45 10.59
CA GLY A 8 -11.00 25.00 9.99
C GLY A 8 -10.47 23.66 10.54
N VAL A 9 -9.38 23.16 9.96
CA VAL A 9 -8.63 22.01 10.48
C VAL A 9 -7.25 22.46 10.91
N THR A 10 -6.74 21.91 12.02
CA THR A 10 -5.36 22.15 12.45
C THR A 10 -4.50 21.00 11.96
N TYR A 11 -3.46 21.30 11.18
CA TYR A 11 -2.49 20.31 10.70
C TYR A 11 -1.08 20.89 10.86
N ARG A 12 -0.20 20.14 11.55
CA ARG A 12 1.15 20.60 11.94
C ARG A 12 1.14 21.97 12.63
N GLU A 13 0.24 22.12 13.60
CA GLU A 13 0.07 23.37 14.38
C GLU A 13 -0.32 24.61 13.56
N GLN A 14 -0.55 24.46 12.25
CA GLN A 14 -1.05 25.52 11.39
C GLN A 14 -2.55 25.32 11.14
N PRO A 15 -3.35 26.39 11.18
CA PRO A 15 -4.76 26.32 10.86
C PRO A 15 -4.95 26.38 9.33
N TRP A 16 -5.82 25.52 8.80
CA TRP A 16 -6.15 25.43 7.39
C TRP A 16 -7.66 25.59 7.19
N HIS A 17 -8.07 26.23 6.11
CA HIS A 17 -9.46 26.09 5.65
C HIS A 17 -9.71 24.63 5.28
N LYS A 18 -10.89 24.10 5.60
CA LYS A 18 -11.28 22.73 5.26
C LYS A 18 -11.10 22.42 3.78
N GLU A 19 -11.42 23.38 2.92
CA GLU A 19 -11.31 23.30 1.46
C GLU A 19 -9.88 23.43 0.94
N CYS A 20 -8.99 24.11 1.69
CA CYS A 20 -7.58 24.23 1.33
C CYS A 20 -6.76 23.01 1.80
N PHE A 21 -7.27 22.25 2.76
CA PHE A 21 -6.63 21.03 3.23
C PHE A 21 -6.92 19.86 2.29
N VAL A 22 -6.15 19.78 1.21
CA VAL A 22 -6.32 18.84 0.10
C VAL A 22 -5.09 17.95 -0.10
N CYS A 23 -5.29 16.81 -0.75
CA CYS A 23 -4.20 15.93 -1.16
C CYS A 23 -3.29 16.63 -2.16
N THR A 24 -1.98 16.59 -1.93
CA THR A 24 -1.00 17.17 -2.85
C THR A 24 -1.10 16.59 -4.26
N ALA A 25 -1.33 15.28 -4.37
CA ALA A 25 -1.35 14.54 -5.63
C ALA A 25 -2.66 14.69 -6.43
N CYS A 26 -3.83 14.50 -5.80
CA CYS A 26 -5.12 14.51 -6.50
C CYS A 26 -6.02 15.71 -6.18
N LYS A 27 -5.58 16.63 -5.33
CA LYS A 27 -6.33 17.81 -4.86
C LYS A 27 -7.69 17.51 -4.19
N LYS A 28 -7.96 16.25 -3.84
CA LYS A 28 -9.15 15.89 -3.06
C LYS A 28 -9.06 16.41 -1.63
N GLN A 29 -10.16 16.95 -1.11
CA GLN A 29 -10.27 17.38 0.28
C GLN A 29 -9.93 16.24 1.26
N LEU A 30 -9.07 16.53 2.24
CA LEU A 30 -8.63 15.59 3.28
C LEU A 30 -9.36 15.80 4.61
N SER A 31 -10.01 16.95 4.80
CA SER A 31 -10.82 17.21 5.99
C SER A 31 -11.90 16.12 6.15
N GLY A 32 -11.96 15.49 7.34
CA GLY A 32 -12.90 14.41 7.64
C GLY A 32 -12.57 13.05 7.00
N GLN A 33 -11.47 12.93 6.26
CA GLN A 33 -10.99 11.67 5.67
C GLN A 33 -9.69 11.22 6.33
N ARG A 34 -9.40 9.93 6.26
CA ARG A 34 -8.07 9.43 6.63
C ARG A 34 -7.04 9.91 5.60
N PHE A 35 -5.92 10.43 6.10
CA PHE A 35 -4.81 10.91 5.28
C PHE A 35 -3.49 10.60 5.99
N THR A 36 -2.39 10.75 5.27
CA THR A 36 -1.04 10.65 5.83
C THR A 36 -0.15 11.74 5.25
N SER A 37 0.98 12.01 5.89
CA SER A 37 1.91 13.05 5.50
C SER A 37 3.30 12.49 5.24
N ARG A 38 3.97 13.01 4.22
CA ARG A 38 5.34 12.65 3.87
C ARG A 38 6.05 13.83 3.26
N ASP A 39 7.29 14.08 3.67
CA ASP A 39 8.11 15.17 3.13
C ASP A 39 7.35 16.52 3.13
N GLU A 40 6.60 16.77 4.22
CA GLU A 40 5.76 17.95 4.42
C GLU A 40 4.44 18.04 3.62
N PHE A 41 4.25 17.15 2.66
CA PHE A 41 3.05 17.08 1.86
C PHE A 41 1.99 16.16 2.47
N ALA A 42 0.73 16.59 2.42
CA ALA A 42 -0.41 15.79 2.86
C ALA A 42 -0.99 14.99 1.67
N TYR A 43 -1.16 13.68 1.86
CA TYR A 43 -1.68 12.77 0.84
C TYR A 43 -2.90 12.01 1.36
N CYS A 44 -3.91 11.82 0.49
CA CYS A 44 -4.93 10.82 0.80
C CYS A 44 -4.28 9.43 0.79
N LEU A 45 -4.84 8.50 1.55
CA LEU A 45 -4.25 7.17 1.69
C LEU A 45 -4.08 6.44 0.34
N SER A 46 -5.02 6.63 -0.59
CA SER A 46 -4.95 6.04 -1.93
C SER A 46 -3.76 6.56 -2.74
N CYS A 47 -3.57 7.89 -2.79
CA CYS A 47 -2.43 8.48 -3.49
C CYS A 47 -1.11 8.13 -2.80
N PHE A 48 -1.08 8.18 -1.47
CA PHE A 48 0.11 7.77 -0.73
C PHE A 48 0.50 6.33 -1.02
N CYS A 49 -0.46 5.41 -0.96
CA CYS A 49 -0.22 4.02 -1.28
C CYS A 49 0.24 3.83 -2.73
N ASN A 50 -0.40 4.49 -3.68
CA ASN A 50 -0.02 4.38 -5.08
C ASN A 50 1.41 4.90 -5.35
N LEU A 51 1.81 5.98 -4.67
CA LEU A 51 3.13 6.60 -4.85
C LEU A 51 4.25 5.87 -4.08
N TYR A 52 3.94 5.28 -2.92
CA TYR A 52 4.97 4.88 -1.97
C TYR A 52 4.83 3.46 -1.42
N ALA A 53 3.70 2.79 -1.61
CA ALA A 53 3.59 1.41 -1.12
C ALA A 53 4.40 0.47 -2.01
N LYS A 54 4.95 -0.55 -1.36
CA LYS A 54 5.56 -1.68 -2.04
C LYS A 54 4.49 -2.38 -2.90
N LYS A 55 4.91 -2.85 -4.07
CA LYS A 55 4.03 -3.55 -5.01
C LYS A 55 4.11 -5.05 -4.76
N CYS A 56 2.96 -5.70 -4.87
CA CYS A 56 2.87 -7.15 -4.83
C CYS A 56 3.64 -7.75 -6.01
N ALA A 57 4.58 -8.66 -5.77
CA ALA A 57 5.32 -9.33 -6.83
C ALA A 57 4.44 -10.27 -7.68
N GLY A 58 3.29 -10.71 -7.15
CA GLY A 58 2.34 -11.55 -7.90
C GLY A 58 1.42 -10.77 -8.84
N CYS A 59 0.83 -9.66 -8.38
CA CYS A 59 -0.19 -8.92 -9.14
C CYS A 59 0.20 -7.49 -9.50
N THR A 60 1.38 -7.01 -9.11
CA THR A 60 1.93 -5.64 -9.29
C THR A 60 1.13 -4.52 -8.62
N ASN A 61 0.00 -4.84 -7.98
CA ASN A 61 -0.79 -3.85 -7.26
C ASN A 61 -0.13 -3.46 -5.93
N PRO A 62 -0.33 -2.23 -5.46
CA PRO A 62 0.17 -1.77 -4.17
C PRO A 62 -0.32 -2.64 -3.00
N ILE A 63 0.57 -2.97 -2.07
CA ILE A 63 0.21 -3.58 -0.78
C ILE A 63 -0.18 -2.43 0.15
N SER A 64 -1.44 -2.01 0.06
CA SER A 64 -2.05 -1.07 1.01
C SER A 64 -2.09 -1.70 2.40
N GLY A 65 -1.27 -1.23 3.34
CA GLY A 65 -1.40 -1.55 4.77
C GLY A 65 -2.63 -0.92 5.45
N LEU A 66 -3.59 -0.43 4.65
CA LEU A 66 -4.79 0.25 5.09
C LEU A 66 -5.80 -0.80 5.58
N GLY A 67 -5.69 -1.17 6.85
CA GLY A 67 -6.62 -2.11 7.50
C GLY A 67 -5.95 -3.30 8.20
N GLY A 68 -4.62 -3.30 8.39
CA GLY A 68 -3.94 -4.42 9.04
C GLY A 68 -3.92 -5.70 8.21
N THR A 69 -4.06 -5.56 6.89
CA THR A 69 -3.98 -6.64 5.92
C THR A 69 -2.61 -7.31 6.01
N LYS A 70 -2.60 -8.58 6.42
CA LYS A 70 -1.39 -9.39 6.49
C LYS A 70 -0.88 -9.64 5.07
N TYR A 71 0.39 -9.38 4.84
CA TYR A 71 1.09 -9.67 3.58
C TYR A 71 2.22 -10.67 3.85
N ILE A 72 2.67 -11.33 2.80
CA ILE A 72 3.81 -12.24 2.84
C ILE A 72 5.04 -11.46 2.40
N SER A 73 6.12 -11.56 3.16
CA SER A 73 7.43 -11.00 2.81
C SER A 73 8.47 -12.10 2.76
N PHE A 74 9.17 -12.19 1.63
CA PHE A 74 10.28 -13.10 1.45
C PHE A 74 11.35 -12.42 0.59
N GLU A 75 12.61 -12.44 1.05
CA GLU A 75 13.70 -11.65 0.49
C GLU A 75 13.33 -10.15 0.39
N GLU A 76 13.53 -9.54 -0.78
CA GLU A 76 13.16 -8.15 -1.07
C GLU A 76 11.75 -8.02 -1.70
N ARG A 77 11.01 -9.13 -1.79
CA ARG A 77 9.71 -9.21 -2.46
C ARG A 77 8.58 -9.37 -1.45
N GLN A 78 7.41 -8.88 -1.86
CA GLN A 78 6.21 -8.89 -1.03
C GLN A 78 5.01 -9.32 -1.87
N TRP A 79 4.08 -10.04 -1.25
CA TRP A 79 2.85 -10.50 -1.90
C TRP A 79 1.66 -10.25 -0.99
N HIS A 80 0.49 -10.01 -1.60
CA HIS A 80 -0.77 -10.25 -0.89
C HIS A 80 -0.86 -11.72 -0.49
N ASN A 81 -1.58 -12.02 0.59
CA ASN A 81 -1.80 -13.40 1.04
C ASN A 81 -2.38 -14.28 -0.10
N ASP A 82 -3.36 -13.73 -0.82
CA ASP A 82 -4.02 -14.36 -1.98
C ASP A 82 -3.19 -14.39 -3.26
N CYS A 83 -2.03 -13.73 -3.28
CA CYS A 83 -1.11 -13.70 -4.43
C CYS A 83 0.14 -14.55 -4.21
N PHE A 84 0.32 -15.13 -3.01
CA PHE A 84 1.45 -15.99 -2.70
C PHE A 84 1.16 -17.43 -3.12
N ASN A 85 1.17 -17.66 -4.44
CA ASN A 85 0.74 -18.91 -5.07
C ASN A 85 1.82 -19.46 -5.99
N CYS A 86 1.87 -20.80 -6.11
CA CYS A 86 2.75 -21.48 -7.04
C CYS A 86 2.50 -21.02 -8.48
N LYS A 87 3.56 -20.62 -9.20
CA LYS A 87 3.44 -20.15 -10.59
C LYS A 87 2.87 -21.21 -11.54
N LYS A 88 3.16 -22.49 -11.32
CA LYS A 88 2.73 -23.60 -12.20
C LYS A 88 1.31 -24.10 -11.94
N CYS A 89 0.90 -24.22 -10.67
CA CYS A 89 -0.38 -24.84 -10.30
C CYS A 89 -1.34 -23.92 -9.52
N SER A 90 -0.95 -22.67 -9.29
CA SER A 90 -1.72 -21.65 -8.55
C SER A 90 -2.09 -22.03 -7.11
N LEU A 91 -1.49 -23.10 -6.56
CA LEU A 91 -1.67 -23.50 -5.16
C LEU A 91 -1.16 -22.40 -4.22
N SER A 92 -1.97 -22.01 -3.24
CA SER A 92 -1.51 -21.08 -2.18
C SER A 92 -0.36 -21.71 -1.38
N LEU A 93 0.74 -20.96 -1.29
CA LEU A 93 1.96 -21.35 -0.59
C LEU A 93 2.02 -20.78 0.84
N VAL A 94 0.96 -20.08 1.27
CA VAL A 94 0.89 -19.48 2.61
C VAL A 94 0.98 -20.57 3.67
N GLY A 95 1.97 -20.46 4.55
CA GLY A 95 2.22 -21.44 5.61
C GLY A 95 2.73 -22.81 5.11
N ARG A 96 3.14 -22.92 3.84
CA ARG A 96 3.70 -24.14 3.25
C ARG A 96 5.16 -23.93 2.89
N GLY A 97 5.91 -25.02 2.76
CA GLY A 97 7.21 -24.98 2.11
C GLY A 97 7.06 -24.58 0.63
N PHE A 98 8.01 -23.82 0.12
CA PHE A 98 8.06 -23.40 -1.29
C PHE A 98 9.51 -23.34 -1.77
N LEU A 99 9.68 -23.34 -3.08
CA LEU A 99 10.94 -23.19 -3.78
C LEU A 99 10.92 -21.85 -4.52
N THR A 100 12.08 -21.20 -4.61
CA THR A 100 12.24 -19.99 -5.41
C THR A 100 13.09 -20.28 -6.64
N GLU A 101 12.59 -19.88 -7.81
CA GLU A 101 13.31 -19.99 -9.07
C GLU A 101 13.27 -18.63 -9.77
N ARG A 102 14.40 -17.91 -9.76
CA ARG A 102 14.52 -16.54 -10.28
C ARG A 102 13.46 -15.62 -9.67
N ASP A 103 12.45 -15.23 -10.47
CA ASP A 103 11.36 -14.35 -10.02
C ASP A 103 10.11 -15.11 -9.53
N ASP A 104 10.05 -16.43 -9.75
CA ASP A 104 8.86 -17.23 -9.49
C ASP A 104 8.98 -18.04 -8.19
N ILE A 105 7.81 -18.31 -7.59
CA ILE A 105 7.67 -19.19 -6.43
C ILE A 105 6.90 -20.44 -6.84
N LEU A 106 7.37 -21.60 -6.37
CA LEU A 106 6.84 -22.91 -6.75
C LEU A 106 6.53 -23.74 -5.50
N CYS A 107 5.50 -24.57 -5.58
CA CYS A 107 5.30 -25.59 -4.55
C CYS A 107 6.35 -26.71 -4.72
N PRO A 108 6.64 -27.48 -3.66
CA PRO A 108 7.61 -28.57 -3.71
C PRO A 108 7.30 -29.55 -4.85
N GLU A 109 6.03 -29.91 -5.04
CA GLU A 109 5.59 -30.81 -6.11
C GLU A 109 5.95 -30.30 -7.52
N CYS A 110 5.78 -29.00 -7.76
CA CYS A 110 6.01 -28.38 -9.07
C CYS A 110 7.49 -28.05 -9.35
N GLY A 111 8.32 -28.03 -8.31
CA GLY A 111 9.76 -27.81 -8.41
C GLY A 111 10.60 -29.08 -8.24
N LYS A 112 9.98 -30.27 -8.23
CA LYS A 112 10.70 -31.57 -8.20
C LYS A 112 11.60 -31.79 -9.42
N ASP A 113 11.30 -31.13 -10.54
CA ASP A 113 12.02 -31.23 -11.81
C ASP A 113 12.90 -30.01 -12.13
N ILE A 114 13.30 -29.24 -11.11
CA ILE A 114 14.26 -28.12 -11.20
C ILE A 114 15.64 -28.57 -10.72
#